data_AF-A0A8T1GM07-F1
#
_entry.id   AF-A0A8T1GM07-F1
#
_cell.length_a   1.000
_cell.length_b   1.000
_cell.length_c   1.000
_cell.angle_alpha   90.00
_cell.angle_beta   90.00
_cell.angle_gamma   90.00
#
_symmetry.space_group_name_H-M   'P 1'
#
loop_
_entity.id
_entity.type
_entity.pdbx_description
1 polymer ?
#
loop_
_entity_poly.entity_id
_entity_poly.type
_entity_poly.pdbx_seq_one_letter_code
_entity_poly.pdbx_strand_id
1 'polypeptide(L)'
;MEADDYHGNFGAAKFEKWFLNLCKVLKEKYGGCNIHMDGASYHKRQINKAPTIKSNRAEIMNWLAKHVSKGIDVTQVKTKLIKIIDEHRPKPEYQTQKIAVEYDHLLYFTPPYHPALQPIELIWAQVKGPIGRAPAANATETVQRVIAGLKNVEWMWLSLFRHVQGVEDKYVAVAKARQDEEAKSLANTDVADDCSADSAQNLGTTCISAFFLA
;
A
#
# COMPACT_ATOMS: atom_id res chain seq x y z
N MET A 1 -2.45 33.53 -3.88
CA MET A 1 -2.83 32.17 -3.45
C MET A 1 -4.34 32.19 -3.33
N GLU A 2 -5.04 31.58 -4.29
CA GLU A 2 -6.49 31.43 -4.21
C GLU A 2 -6.81 30.48 -3.05
N ALA A 3 -7.77 30.87 -2.22
CA ALA A 3 -8.28 30.05 -1.14
C ALA A 3 -9.02 28.85 -1.76
N ASP A 4 -8.30 27.72 -1.90
CA ASP A 4 -8.88 26.45 -2.33
C ASP A 4 -10.06 26.13 -1.39
N ASP A 5 -11.27 26.05 -1.97
CA ASP A 5 -12.51 25.75 -1.28
C ASP A 5 -12.40 24.41 -0.54
N TYR A 6 -12.10 24.52 0.75
CA TYR A 6 -11.91 23.42 1.69
C TYR A 6 -13.25 22.72 2.03
N HIS A 7 -14.40 23.28 1.64
CA HIS A 7 -15.71 22.72 1.97
C HIS A 7 -16.15 21.56 1.07
N GLY A 8 -15.43 21.26 -0.01
CA GLY A 8 -15.69 20.06 -0.84
C GLY A 8 -15.02 18.79 -0.28
N ASN A 9 -15.72 17.66 -0.29
CA ASN A 9 -15.22 16.32 0.11
C ASN A 9 -13.75 16.11 -0.28
N PHE A 10 -12.90 15.81 0.72
CA PHE A 10 -11.50 15.48 0.50
C PHE A 10 -11.39 14.19 -0.32
N GLY A 11 -10.88 14.29 -1.54
CA GLY A 11 -10.83 13.17 -2.49
C GLY A 11 -9.45 13.03 -3.15
N ALA A 12 -9.30 11.99 -3.96
CA ALA A 12 -8.01 11.61 -4.55
C ALA A 12 -7.31 12.76 -5.28
N ALA A 13 -8.03 13.55 -6.09
CA ALA A 13 -7.43 14.67 -6.82
C ALA A 13 -6.86 15.77 -5.89
N LYS A 14 -7.60 16.14 -4.83
CA LYS A 14 -7.13 17.12 -3.83
C LYS A 14 -5.91 16.58 -3.07
N PHE A 15 -5.97 15.31 -2.66
CA PHE A 15 -4.87 14.64 -1.99
C PHE A 15 -3.62 14.57 -2.87
N GLU A 16 -3.75 14.17 -4.14
CA GLU A 16 -2.64 14.04 -5.09
C GLU A 16 -1.96 15.39 -5.35
N LYS A 17 -2.73 16.50 -5.47
CA LYS A 17 -2.18 17.85 -5.59
C LYS A 17 -1.35 18.22 -4.35
N TRP A 18 -1.88 17.95 -3.16
CA TRP A 18 -1.15 18.18 -1.91
C TRP A 18 0.09 17.29 -1.80
N PHE A 19 -0.03 16.01 -2.12
CA PHE A 19 1.03 15.00 -2.00
C PHE A 19 2.18 15.26 -2.97
N LEU A 20 1.88 15.73 -4.19
CA LEU A 20 2.88 16.17 -5.15
C LEU A 20 3.71 17.35 -4.61
N ASN A 21 3.07 18.33 -3.98
CA ASN A 21 3.78 19.45 -3.35
C ASN A 21 4.61 18.98 -2.14
N LEU A 22 4.11 18.02 -1.35
CA LEU A 22 4.88 17.42 -0.27
C LEU A 22 6.15 16.74 -0.81
N CYS A 23 6.03 15.91 -1.85
CA CYS A 23 7.18 15.23 -2.46
C CYS A 23 8.24 16.22 -2.97
N LYS A 24 7.84 17.31 -3.63
CA LYS A 24 8.76 18.38 -4.04
C LYS A 24 9.56 18.93 -2.85
N VAL A 25 8.87 19.29 -1.77
CA VAL A 25 9.49 19.86 -0.58
C VAL A 25 10.42 18.84 0.11
N LEU A 26 10.02 17.57 0.18
CA LEU A 26 10.85 16.51 0.75
C LEU A 26 12.11 16.29 -0.07
N LYS A 27 11.99 16.20 -1.40
CA LYS A 27 13.13 16.03 -2.29
C LYS A 27 14.12 17.19 -2.20
N GLU A 28 13.62 18.42 -2.15
CA GLU A 28 14.46 19.62 -2.01
C GLU A 28 15.20 19.66 -0.67
N LYS A 29 14.53 19.33 0.43
CA LYS A 29 15.09 19.47 1.78
C LYS A 29 15.91 18.28 2.26
N TYR A 30 15.54 17.07 1.85
CA TYR A 30 16.02 15.83 2.46
C TYR A 30 16.46 14.77 1.43
N GLY A 31 16.27 15.00 0.13
CA GLY A 31 16.58 14.01 -0.90
C GLY A 31 15.51 12.93 -1.03
N GLY A 32 15.91 11.72 -1.41
CA GLY A 32 15.00 10.57 -1.48
C GLY A 32 14.52 10.17 -0.08
N CYS A 33 13.24 9.82 0.04
CA CYS A 33 12.57 9.57 1.31
C CYS A 33 11.68 8.35 1.22
N ASN A 34 11.42 7.74 2.36
CA ASN A 34 10.62 6.54 2.45
C ASN A 34 9.34 6.89 3.21
N ILE A 35 8.24 6.82 2.48
CA ILE A 35 6.95 7.36 2.87
C ILE A 35 6.03 6.20 3.24
N HIS A 36 5.59 6.17 4.49
CA HIS A 36 4.60 5.21 4.97
C HIS A 36 3.23 5.90 4.99
N MET A 37 2.25 5.29 4.32
CA MET A 37 0.91 5.86 4.14
C MET A 37 -0.17 4.83 4.48
N ASP A 38 -1.27 5.24 5.09
CA ASP A 38 -2.38 4.33 5.37
C ASP A 38 -3.18 3.97 4.11
N GLY A 39 -3.99 2.92 4.23
CA GLY A 39 -4.72 2.33 3.11
C GLY A 39 -5.99 3.06 2.66
N ALA A 40 -6.19 4.34 3.00
CA ALA A 40 -7.40 5.08 2.64
C ALA A 40 -7.67 5.06 1.12
N SER A 41 -8.94 4.98 0.73
CA SER A 41 -9.32 4.79 -0.68
C SER A 41 -8.82 5.90 -1.60
N TYR A 42 -8.77 7.15 -1.11
CA TYR A 42 -8.26 8.30 -1.86
C TYR A 42 -6.72 8.37 -1.90
N HIS A 43 -6.00 7.64 -1.03
CA HIS A 43 -4.55 7.42 -1.15
C HIS A 43 -4.21 6.36 -2.20
N LYS A 44 -5.14 5.43 -2.44
CA LYS A 44 -4.96 4.24 -3.29
C LYS A 44 -5.75 4.31 -4.59
N ARG A 45 -5.79 5.48 -5.24
CA ARG A 45 -6.39 5.59 -6.59
C ARG A 45 -5.55 4.75 -7.58
N GLN A 46 -6.11 3.60 -7.96
CA GLN A 46 -5.48 2.69 -8.90
C GLN A 46 -5.55 3.25 -10.33
N ILE A 47 -4.40 3.32 -11.01
CA ILE A 47 -4.29 3.85 -12.38
C ILE A 47 -4.40 2.78 -13.46
N ASN A 48 -4.10 1.53 -13.11
CA ASN A 48 -4.18 0.36 -13.99
C ASN A 48 -5.38 -0.55 -13.66
N LYS A 49 -6.52 0.06 -13.32
CA LYS A 49 -7.71 -0.68 -12.87
C LYS A 49 -8.28 -1.55 -14.00
N ALA A 50 -8.37 -2.86 -13.76
CA ALA A 50 -9.00 -3.79 -14.68
C ALA A 50 -10.54 -3.67 -14.64
N PRO A 51 -11.24 -4.00 -15.74
CA PRO A 51 -12.69 -4.09 -15.76
C PRO A 51 -13.23 -5.09 -14.74
N THR A 52 -14.49 -4.89 -14.35
CA THR A 52 -15.21 -5.76 -13.39
C THR A 52 -16.45 -6.34 -14.04
N ILE A 53 -17.14 -7.26 -13.36
CA ILE A 53 -18.44 -7.78 -13.84
C ILE A 53 -19.49 -6.67 -14.07
N LYS A 54 -19.30 -5.47 -13.50
CA LYS A 54 -20.17 -4.30 -13.72
C LYS A 54 -19.78 -3.48 -14.95
N SER A 55 -18.53 -3.57 -15.43
CA SER A 55 -18.06 -2.88 -16.65
C SER A 55 -18.85 -3.32 -17.87
N ASN A 56 -19.04 -2.46 -18.86
CA ASN A 56 -19.73 -2.89 -20.08
C ASN A 56 -18.87 -3.89 -20.88
N ARG A 57 -19.49 -4.61 -21.82
CA ARG A 57 -18.78 -5.63 -22.59
C ARG A 57 -17.64 -5.04 -23.43
N ALA A 58 -17.83 -3.86 -24.00
CA ALA A 58 -16.81 -3.20 -24.82
C ALA A 58 -15.54 -2.89 -24.02
N GLU A 59 -15.66 -2.39 -22.79
CA GLU A 59 -14.54 -2.18 -21.86
C GLU A 59 -13.78 -3.47 -21.57
N ILE A 60 -14.52 -4.56 -21.29
CA ILE A 60 -13.93 -5.88 -21.05
C ILE A 60 -13.14 -6.35 -22.27
N MET A 61 -13.74 -6.29 -23.46
CA MET A 61 -13.08 -6.72 -24.69
C MET A 61 -11.86 -5.87 -25.03
N ASN A 62 -11.96 -4.55 -24.89
CA ASN A 62 -10.85 -3.63 -25.13
C ASN A 62 -9.69 -3.86 -24.16
N TRP A 63 -9.98 -4.14 -22.89
CA TRP A 63 -8.94 -4.46 -21.93
C TRP A 63 -8.27 -5.79 -22.26
N LEU A 64 -9.06 -6.82 -22.55
CA LEU A 64 -8.59 -8.16 -22.92
C LEU A 64 -7.69 -8.14 -24.15
N ALA A 65 -8.09 -7.42 -25.21
CA ALA A 65 -7.29 -7.27 -26.42
C ALA A 65 -5.92 -6.58 -26.18
N LYS A 66 -5.81 -5.75 -25.13
CA LYS A 66 -4.56 -5.06 -24.77
C LYS A 66 -3.64 -5.88 -23.88
N HIS A 67 -4.18 -6.80 -23.08
CA HIS A 67 -3.44 -7.48 -22.00
C HIS A 67 -3.31 -9.01 -22.18
N VAL A 68 -4.06 -9.59 -23.11
CA VAL A 68 -4.06 -11.03 -23.37
C VAL A 68 -3.72 -11.27 -24.85
N SER A 69 -2.63 -12.00 -25.08
CA SER A 69 -2.09 -12.28 -26.41
C SER A 69 -2.80 -13.43 -27.15
N LYS A 70 -3.69 -14.17 -26.47
CA LYS A 70 -4.39 -15.34 -27.02
C LYS A 70 -5.75 -14.99 -27.63
N GLY A 71 -6.17 -15.77 -28.63
CA GLY A 71 -7.46 -15.65 -29.32
C GLY A 71 -8.65 -15.88 -28.40
N ILE A 72 -9.05 -14.82 -27.69
CA ILE A 72 -10.19 -14.83 -26.78
C ILE A 72 -11.45 -15.07 -27.60
N ASP A 73 -12.18 -16.11 -27.21
CA ASP A 73 -13.51 -16.37 -27.74
C ASP A 73 -14.46 -15.25 -27.29
N VAL A 74 -14.70 -14.33 -28.21
CA VAL A 74 -15.53 -13.14 -28.02
C VAL A 74 -17.02 -13.47 -27.93
N THR A 75 -17.43 -14.74 -28.02
CA THR A 75 -18.82 -15.17 -27.81
C THR A 75 -19.09 -15.58 -26.36
N GLN A 76 -18.05 -15.70 -25.53
CA GLN A 76 -18.20 -16.13 -24.15
C GLN A 76 -19.04 -15.17 -23.31
N VAL A 77 -19.76 -15.77 -22.35
CA VAL A 77 -20.50 -15.05 -21.31
C VAL A 77 -19.54 -14.22 -20.45
N LYS A 78 -20.02 -13.08 -19.96
CA LYS A 78 -19.23 -12.07 -19.23
C LYS A 78 -18.46 -12.66 -18.04
N THR A 79 -19.04 -13.63 -17.34
CA THR A 79 -18.40 -14.30 -16.20
C THR A 79 -17.12 -15.03 -16.58
N LYS A 80 -17.08 -15.70 -17.75
CA LYS A 80 -15.85 -16.37 -18.23
C LYS A 80 -14.77 -15.35 -18.60
N LEU A 81 -15.17 -14.26 -19.26
CA LEU A 81 -14.25 -13.18 -19.62
C LEU A 81 -13.63 -12.51 -18.38
N ILE A 82 -14.38 -12.35 -17.30
CA ILE A 82 -13.86 -11.78 -16.04
C ILE A 82 -12.85 -12.72 -15.37
N LYS A 83 -13.04 -14.05 -15.41
CA LYS A 83 -12.04 -15.00 -14.92
C LYS A 83 -10.71 -14.86 -15.67
N ILE A 84 -10.76 -14.69 -16.99
CA ILE A 84 -9.56 -14.42 -17.80
C ILE A 84 -8.92 -13.09 -17.38
N ILE A 85 -9.71 -12.04 -17.13
CA ILE A 85 -9.18 -10.77 -16.60
C ILE A 85 -8.50 -10.98 -15.25
N ASP A 86 -9.10 -11.75 -14.34
CA ASP A 86 -8.54 -12.00 -13.01
C ASP A 86 -7.18 -12.73 -13.08
N GLU A 87 -7.03 -13.68 -14.01
CA GLU A 87 -5.77 -14.40 -14.27
C GLU A 87 -4.66 -13.51 -14.88
N HIS A 88 -5.05 -12.46 -15.62
CA HIS A 88 -4.11 -11.57 -16.32
C HIS A 88 -3.99 -10.19 -15.68
N ARG A 89 -4.62 -9.97 -14.51
CA ARG A 89 -4.66 -8.67 -13.86
C ARG A 89 -3.25 -8.29 -13.39
N PRO A 90 -2.71 -7.13 -13.80
CA PRO A 90 -1.42 -6.68 -13.32
C PRO A 90 -1.48 -6.34 -11.82
N LYS A 91 -0.31 -6.29 -11.19
CA LYS A 91 -0.20 -5.76 -9.82
C LYS A 91 -0.78 -4.33 -9.79
N PRO A 92 -1.57 -3.96 -8.77
CA PRO A 92 -2.12 -2.61 -8.68
C PRO A 92 -1.02 -1.55 -8.65
N GLU A 93 -1.17 -0.55 -9.51
CA GLU A 93 -0.34 0.66 -9.51
C GLU A 93 -1.18 1.82 -8.99
N TYR A 94 -0.64 2.57 -8.04
CA TYR A 94 -1.32 3.68 -7.40
C TYR A 94 -0.70 5.02 -7.81
N GLN A 95 -1.53 6.03 -8.05
CA GLN A 95 -1.06 7.36 -8.47
C GLN A 95 -0.06 7.95 -7.47
N THR A 96 -0.28 7.77 -6.18
CA THR A 96 0.58 8.27 -5.11
C THR A 96 1.97 7.64 -5.17
N GLN A 97 2.09 6.35 -5.46
CA GLN A 97 3.39 5.70 -5.68
C GLN A 97 4.09 6.26 -6.93
N LYS A 98 3.35 6.49 -8.02
CA LYS A 98 3.91 7.11 -9.23
C LYS A 98 4.45 8.51 -8.96
N ILE A 99 3.70 9.32 -8.20
CA ILE A 99 4.16 10.64 -7.75
C ILE A 99 5.42 10.50 -6.90
N ALA A 100 5.44 9.62 -5.89
CA ALA A 100 6.60 9.43 -5.02
C ALA A 100 7.87 9.09 -5.81
N VAL A 101 7.78 8.12 -6.74
CA VAL A 101 8.92 7.68 -7.57
C VAL A 101 9.44 8.80 -8.48
N GLU A 102 8.57 9.66 -9.00
CA GLU A 102 8.97 10.83 -9.82
C GLU A 102 9.90 11.79 -9.05
N TYR A 103 9.79 11.81 -7.72
CA TYR A 103 10.63 12.62 -6.82
C TYR A 103 11.64 11.80 -6.04
N ASP A 104 12.01 10.60 -6.52
CA ASP A 104 13.01 9.72 -5.92
C ASP A 104 12.64 9.28 -4.49
N HIS A 105 11.34 9.14 -4.22
CA HIS A 105 10.81 8.60 -2.99
C HIS A 105 10.28 7.18 -3.17
N LEU A 106 10.35 6.39 -2.09
CA LEU A 106 9.66 5.12 -1.97
C LEU A 106 8.38 5.32 -1.17
N LEU A 107 7.28 4.69 -1.59
CA LEU A 107 6.01 4.75 -0.88
C LEU A 107 5.48 3.36 -0.58
N TYR A 108 5.26 3.12 0.71
CA TYR A 108 4.71 1.89 1.27
C TYR A 108 3.34 2.16 1.89
N PHE A 109 2.39 1.27 1.60
CA PHE A 109 1.10 1.28 2.29
C PHE A 109 1.17 0.40 3.53
N THR A 110 0.71 0.91 4.67
CA THR A 110 0.63 0.12 5.89
C THR A 110 -0.47 -0.95 5.75
N PRO A 111 -0.27 -2.14 6.34
CA PRO A 111 -1.30 -3.18 6.34
C PRO A 111 -2.62 -2.68 6.96
N PRO A 112 -3.77 -3.05 6.40
CA PRO A 112 -5.07 -2.65 6.94
C PRO A 112 -5.29 -3.29 8.32
N TYR A 113 -5.97 -2.58 9.22
CA TYR A 113 -6.33 -3.06 10.57
C TYR A 113 -5.14 -3.35 11.51
N HIS A 114 -3.96 -2.80 11.22
CA HIS A 114 -2.79 -2.89 12.08
C HIS A 114 -2.33 -1.50 12.56
N PRO A 115 -3.10 -0.80 13.41
CA PRO A 115 -2.75 0.56 13.87
C PRO A 115 -1.43 0.59 14.66
N ALA A 116 -1.02 -0.53 15.26
CA ALA A 116 0.27 -0.67 15.92
C ALA A 116 1.48 -0.54 14.97
N LEU A 117 1.26 -0.68 13.65
CA LEU A 117 2.26 -0.50 12.60
C LEU A 117 2.26 0.92 12.01
N GLN A 118 1.48 1.84 12.60
CA GLN A 118 1.30 3.19 12.08
C GLN A 118 1.83 4.20 13.11
N PRO A 119 3.08 4.70 12.98
CA PRO A 119 3.66 5.66 13.93
C PRO A 119 2.79 6.91 14.11
N ILE A 120 2.09 7.31 13.05
CA ILE A 120 1.18 8.45 13.04
C ILE A 120 0.01 8.28 14.04
N GLU A 121 -0.49 7.06 14.26
CA GLU A 121 -1.57 6.80 15.23
C GLU A 121 -1.08 7.00 16.67
N LEU A 122 0.15 6.58 16.97
CA LEU A 122 0.77 6.77 18.29
C LEU A 122 1.02 8.26 18.58
N ILE A 123 1.49 9.01 17.58
CA ILE A 123 1.64 10.47 17.68
C ILE A 123 0.26 11.13 17.88
N TRP A 124 -0.73 10.75 17.08
CA TRP A 124 -2.08 11.30 17.19
C TRP A 124 -2.74 11.01 18.54
N ALA A 125 -2.49 9.86 19.15
CA ALA A 125 -2.99 9.58 20.50
C ALA A 125 -2.49 10.64 21.52
N GLN A 126 -1.23 11.05 21.39
CA GLN A 126 -0.60 12.04 22.28
C GLN A 126 -1.12 13.46 22.01
N VAL A 127 -1.42 13.79 20.75
CA VAL A 127 -2.00 15.10 20.37
C VAL A 127 -3.49 15.19 20.72
N LYS A 128 -4.28 14.14 20.46
CA LYS A 128 -5.73 14.12 20.68
C LYS A 128 -6.10 14.05 22.15
N GLY A 129 -5.31 13.38 22.99
CA GLY A 129 -5.61 13.20 24.41
C GLY A 129 -5.88 14.51 25.16
N PRO A 130 -4.97 15.50 25.12
CA PRO A 130 -5.20 16.82 25.73
C PRO A 130 -6.41 17.56 25.16
N ILE A 131 -6.62 17.50 23.84
CA ILE A 131 -7.76 18.15 23.16
C ILE A 131 -9.09 17.50 23.59
N GLY A 132 -9.12 16.17 23.77
CA GLY A 132 -10.30 15.46 24.25
C GLY A 132 -10.66 15.79 25.70
N ARG A 133 -9.65 16.03 26.56
CA ARG A 133 -9.87 16.42 27.97
C ARG A 133 -10.33 17.86 28.13
N ALA A 134 -9.92 18.74 27.22
CA ALA A 134 -10.38 20.11 27.16
C ALA A 134 -10.80 20.43 25.72
N PRO A 135 -12.05 20.17 25.33
CA PRO A 135 -12.51 20.43 23.97
C PRO A 135 -12.34 21.91 23.57
N ALA A 136 -12.03 22.16 22.30
CA ALA A 136 -11.96 23.50 21.74
C ALA A 136 -13.37 24.07 21.50
N ALA A 137 -13.52 25.39 21.58
CA ALA A 137 -14.78 26.08 21.35
C ALA A 137 -15.14 26.18 19.86
N ASN A 138 -14.15 26.16 18.96
CA ASN A 138 -14.36 26.26 17.52
C ASN A 138 -13.21 25.61 16.72
N ALA A 139 -13.40 25.50 15.41
CA ALA A 139 -12.44 24.86 14.50
C ALA A 139 -11.07 25.56 14.49
N THR A 140 -11.03 26.89 14.56
CA THR A 140 -9.78 27.66 14.60
C THR A 140 -8.96 27.30 15.83
N GLU A 141 -9.60 27.24 16.98
CA GLU A 141 -8.96 26.83 18.22
C GLU A 141 -8.52 25.36 18.17
N THR A 142 -9.32 24.47 17.57
CA THR A 142 -8.93 23.07 17.33
C THR A 142 -7.62 23.00 16.53
N VAL A 143 -7.51 23.75 15.44
CA VAL A 143 -6.29 23.80 14.60
C VAL A 143 -5.09 24.31 15.40
N GLN A 144 -5.26 25.38 16.17
CA GLN A 144 -4.20 25.92 17.03
C GLN A 144 -3.71 24.90 18.05
N ARG A 145 -4.64 24.18 18.70
CA ARG A 145 -4.30 23.14 19.68
C ARG A 145 -3.62 21.93 19.04
N VAL A 146 -4.02 21.53 17.82
CA VAL A 146 -3.33 20.49 17.05
C VAL A 146 -1.89 20.91 16.72
N ILE A 147 -1.68 22.13 16.22
CA ILE A 147 -0.34 22.65 15.92
C ILE A 147 0.53 22.69 17.19
N ALA A 148 0.00 23.17 18.31
CA ALA A 148 0.71 23.18 19.57
C ALA A 148 1.04 21.76 20.06
N GLY A 149 0.09 20.83 19.96
CA GLY A 149 0.28 19.42 20.30
C GLY A 149 1.38 18.77 19.46
N LEU A 150 1.40 19.02 18.15
CA LEU A 150 2.45 18.50 17.25
C LEU A 150 3.85 19.00 17.62
N LYS A 151 3.98 20.27 18.01
CA LYS A 151 5.26 20.83 18.52
C LYS A 151 5.69 20.14 19.82
N ASN A 152 4.76 19.88 20.72
CA ASN A 152 5.06 19.28 22.03
C ASN A 152 5.51 17.80 21.93
N VAL A 153 5.26 17.13 20.82
CA VAL A 153 5.64 15.73 20.59
C VAL A 153 6.82 15.56 19.64
N GLU A 154 7.44 16.65 19.18
CA GLU A 154 8.57 16.64 18.22
C GLU A 154 9.73 15.72 18.67
N TRP A 155 10.07 15.76 19.96
CA TRP A 155 11.15 14.96 20.54
C TRP A 155 10.88 13.45 20.58
N MET A 156 9.63 13.03 20.45
CA MET A 156 9.21 11.63 20.64
C MET A 156 9.10 10.85 19.32
N TRP A 157 9.07 11.53 18.16
CA TRP A 157 8.89 10.89 16.84
C TRP A 157 9.86 9.73 16.60
N LEU A 158 11.16 9.94 16.85
CA LEU A 158 12.17 8.89 16.65
C LEU A 158 11.97 7.69 17.58
N SER A 159 11.54 7.92 18.83
CA SER A 159 11.29 6.84 19.78
C SER A 159 10.07 6.01 19.37
N LEU A 160 8.99 6.65 18.93
CA LEU A 160 7.79 5.95 18.47
C LEU A 160 8.03 5.22 17.16
N PHE A 161 8.81 5.80 16.26
CA PHE A 161 9.22 5.12 15.03
C PHE A 161 9.99 3.83 15.35
N ARG A 162 11.00 3.89 16.23
CA ARG A 162 11.74 2.69 16.68
C ARG A 162 10.86 1.66 17.38
N HIS A 163 9.88 2.11 18.16
CA HIS A 163 8.90 1.21 18.76
C HIS A 163 8.12 0.44 17.69
N VAL A 164 7.64 1.13 16.65
CA VAL A 164 6.95 0.50 15.53
C VAL A 164 7.84 -0.48 14.78
N GLN A 165 9.12 -0.15 14.54
CA GLN A 165 10.08 -1.09 13.95
C GLN A 165 10.21 -2.38 14.80
N GLY A 166 10.26 -2.26 16.12
CA GLY A 166 10.26 -3.43 17.01
C GLY A 166 8.96 -4.23 16.99
N VAL A 167 7.84 -3.63 16.60
CA VAL A 167 6.58 -4.35 16.34
C VAL A 167 6.66 -5.05 14.97
N GLU A 168 7.19 -4.38 13.95
CA GLU A 168 7.42 -4.95 12.61
C GLU A 168 8.32 -6.21 12.69
N ASP A 169 9.42 -6.16 13.43
CA ASP A 169 10.34 -7.28 13.63
C ASP A 169 9.63 -8.52 14.19
N LYS A 170 8.67 -8.33 15.11
CA LYS A 170 7.87 -9.43 15.66
C LYS A 170 6.97 -10.06 14.61
N TYR A 171 6.34 -9.25 13.76
CA TYR A 171 5.52 -9.76 12.66
C TYR A 171 6.36 -10.52 11.65
N VAL A 172 7.54 -10.01 11.30
CA VAL A 172 8.48 -10.69 10.39
C VAL A 172 8.92 -12.03 10.97
N ALA A 173 9.25 -12.10 12.26
CA ALA A 173 9.63 -13.35 12.91
C ALA A 173 8.50 -14.40 12.87
N VAL A 174 7.25 -13.99 13.14
CA VAL A 174 6.08 -14.88 13.05
C VAL A 174 5.83 -15.35 11.62
N ALA A 175 5.92 -14.46 10.64
CA ALA A 175 5.73 -14.81 9.24
C ALA A 175 6.79 -15.81 8.75
N LYS A 176 8.05 -15.60 9.14
CA LYS A 176 9.15 -16.52 8.82
C LYS A 176 8.96 -17.89 9.47
N ALA A 177 8.62 -17.94 10.75
CA ALA A 177 8.35 -19.21 11.43
C ALA A 177 7.24 -20.01 10.76
N ARG A 178 6.16 -19.33 10.33
CA ARG A 178 5.08 -19.96 9.56
C ARG A 178 5.55 -20.50 8.20
N GLN A 179 6.34 -19.74 7.46
CA GLN A 179 6.89 -20.20 6.18
C GLN A 179 7.80 -21.42 6.37
N ASP A 180 8.62 -21.41 7.42
CA ASP A 180 9.50 -22.54 7.75
C ASP A 180 8.68 -23.78 8.15
N GLU A 181 7.58 -23.63 8.87
CA GLU A 181 6.64 -24.71 9.20
C GLU A 181 5.91 -25.25 7.97
N GLU A 182 5.39 -24.36 7.11
CA GLU A 182 4.73 -24.72 5.86
C GLU A 182 5.70 -25.49 4.95
N ALA A 183 6.94 -25.01 4.80
CA ALA A 183 7.99 -25.68 4.03
C ALA A 183 8.36 -27.07 4.59
N LYS A 184 8.42 -27.22 5.92
CA LYS A 184 8.63 -28.53 6.56
C LYS A 184 7.46 -29.48 6.34
N SER A 185 6.23 -28.98 6.35
CA SER A 185 5.04 -29.80 6.12
C SER A 185 4.99 -30.34 4.69
N LEU A 186 5.34 -29.51 3.70
CA LEU A 186 5.50 -29.89 2.29
C LEU A 186 6.62 -30.92 2.10
N ALA A 187 7.77 -30.74 2.77
CA ALA A 187 8.88 -31.69 2.68
C ALA A 187 8.56 -33.07 3.30
N ASN A 188 7.67 -33.12 4.30
CA ASN A 188 7.24 -34.37 4.94
C ASN A 188 6.18 -35.13 4.14
N THR A 189 5.46 -34.48 3.20
CA THR A 189 4.51 -35.15 2.32
C THR A 189 5.16 -35.83 1.11
N ASP A 190 6.40 -35.47 0.77
CA ASP A 190 7.16 -36.03 -0.36
C ASP A 190 7.95 -37.31 -0.02
N VAL A 191 7.75 -37.90 1.17
CA VAL A 191 8.40 -39.18 1.59
C VAL A 191 7.48 -40.41 1.41
N ALA A 192 6.45 -40.30 0.58
CA ALA A 192 5.62 -41.43 0.20
C ALA A 192 5.36 -41.45 -1.32
N ASP A 193 6.40 -41.68 -2.11
CA ASP A 193 6.28 -42.62 -3.24
C ASP A 193 7.65 -43.14 -3.66
N ASP A 194 7.73 -44.46 -3.72
CA ASP A 194 8.88 -45.23 -4.19
C ASP A 194 8.94 -45.19 -5.72
N CYS A 195 10.17 -45.03 -6.23
CA CYS A 195 10.67 -45.31 -7.58
C CYS A 195 9.84 -44.90 -8.82
N SER A 196 10.35 -43.93 -9.57
CA SER A 196 11.08 -44.20 -10.83
C SER A 196 11.63 -42.92 -11.43
N ALA A 197 12.91 -42.96 -11.79
CA ALA A 197 13.61 -41.91 -12.49
C ALA A 197 12.99 -41.62 -13.87
N ASP A 198 12.84 -40.33 -14.23
CA ASP A 198 13.47 -39.81 -15.44
C ASP A 198 13.61 -38.28 -15.42
N SER A 199 14.65 -37.86 -16.11
CA SER A 199 15.26 -36.55 -16.32
C SER A 199 14.36 -35.38 -16.72
N ALA A 200 14.65 -34.20 -16.18
CA ALA A 200 14.68 -32.93 -16.93
C ALA A 200 15.36 -31.82 -16.12
N GLN A 201 16.40 -31.24 -16.73
CA GLN A 201 17.06 -30.01 -16.27
C GLN A 201 16.07 -28.84 -16.29
N ASN A 202 16.01 -28.06 -15.21
CA ASN A 202 15.42 -26.73 -15.27
C ASN A 202 16.29 -25.72 -14.50
N LEU A 203 16.90 -24.81 -15.27
CA LEU A 203 17.55 -23.60 -14.80
C LEU A 203 16.45 -22.65 -14.27
N GLY A 204 16.18 -22.73 -12.97
CA GLY A 204 15.26 -21.83 -12.29
C GLY A 204 16.02 -20.72 -11.57
N THR A 205 16.10 -19.54 -12.19
CA THR A 205 16.48 -18.30 -11.52
C THR A 205 15.46 -18.00 -10.41
N THR A 206 15.83 -18.28 -9.15
CA THR A 206 15.07 -17.88 -7.97
C THR A 206 15.09 -16.36 -7.85
N CYS A 207 13.99 -15.72 -8.24
CA CYS A 207 13.73 -14.33 -7.85
C CYS A 207 13.28 -14.34 -6.38
N ILE A 208 14.26 -14.33 -5.47
CA ILE A 208 14.02 -14.08 -4.04
C ILE A 208 13.53 -12.64 -3.94
N SER A 209 12.23 -12.46 -3.72
CA SER A 209 11.67 -11.14 -3.42
C SER A 209 12.00 -10.81 -1.96
N ALA A 210 13.20 -10.28 -1.73
CA ALA A 210 13.54 -9.60 -0.49
C ALA A 210 12.90 -8.20 -0.51
N PHE A 211 11.92 -7.95 0.35
CA PHE A 211 11.47 -6.60 0.63
C PHE A 211 12.32 -6.03 1.76
N PHE A 212 13.24 -5.13 1.41
CA PHE A 212 13.90 -4.24 2.36
C PHE A 212 13.19 -2.89 2.34
N LEU A 213 12.96 -2.34 3.54
CA LEU A 213 12.93 -0.90 3.73
C LEU A 213 14.27 -0.35 3.25
N ALA A 214 14.26 0.66 2.38
CA ALA A 214 14.63 1.96 2.89
C ALA A 214 13.30 2.68 3.00
#